data_AF-A0A2M7Z5V4-F1
#
_entry.id   AF-A0A2M7Z5V4-F1
#
_cell.length_a   1.000
_cell.length_b   1.000
_cell.length_c   1.000
_cell.angle_alpha   90.00
_cell.angle_beta   90.00
_cell.angle_gamma   90.00
#
_symmetry.space_group_name_H-M   'P 1'
#
loop_
_entity.id
_entity.type
_entity.pdbx_description
1 polymer ?
#
loop_
_entity_poly.entity_id
_entity_poly.type
_entity_poly.pdbx_seq_one_letter_code
_entity_poly.pdbx_strand_id
1 'polypeptide(L)'
;MPKEGIILGKNIFRGEERIVPILKDDRRRHFYIVGQTGTGKSVLLQEMIRQDIEKGEGVALIDPHGDMAEKILGLIPPGRAEDVIYFNPADFERPLGLNMLEYDPKY
;
A
#
# COMPACT_ATOMS: atom_id res chain seq x y z
N MET A 1 -23.50 -5.54 2.65
CA MET A 1 -22.06 -5.21 2.52
C MET A 1 -21.93 -4.00 1.60
N PRO A 2 -20.88 -3.19 1.76
CA PRO A 2 -20.60 -2.11 0.82
C PRO A 2 -20.45 -2.65 -0.61
N LYS A 3 -20.77 -1.83 -1.61
CA LYS A 3 -20.68 -2.20 -3.04
C LYS A 3 -19.43 -1.64 -3.72
N GLU A 4 -18.65 -0.84 -3.00
CA GLU A 4 -17.50 -0.11 -3.50
C GLU A 4 -16.38 -0.13 -2.46
N GLY A 5 -15.20 0.32 -2.86
CA GLY A 5 -14.02 0.39 -2.01
C GLY A 5 -12.87 -0.47 -2.52
N ILE A 6 -11.93 -0.77 -1.63
CA ILE A 6 -10.83 -1.70 -1.89
C ILE A 6 -11.32 -3.10 -1.57
N ILE A 7 -11.10 -4.04 -2.49
CA ILE A 7 -11.50 -5.43 -2.33
C ILE A 7 -10.52 -6.10 -1.37
N LEU A 8 -11.03 -6.62 -0.25
CA LEU A 8 -10.26 -7.43 0.69
C LEU A 8 -10.23 -8.91 0.28
N GLY A 9 -11.27 -9.35 -0.43
CA GLY A 9 -11.38 -10.71 -0.94
C GLY A 9 -12.82 -11.07 -1.26
N LYS A 10 -13.10 -12.37 -1.20
CA LYS A 10 -14.43 -12.93 -1.46
C LYS A 10 -14.86 -13.88 -0.35
N ASN A 11 -16.13 -13.82 -0.02
CA ASN A 11 -16.81 -14.79 0.82
C ASN A 11 -17.51 -15.81 -0.08
N ILE A 12 -17.25 -17.10 0.15
CA ILE A 12 -17.95 -18.19 -0.55
C ILE A 12 -18.76 -18.94 0.51
N PHE A 13 -20.08 -18.87 0.41
CA PHE A 13 -20.97 -19.52 1.36
C PHE A 13 -22.16 -20.14 0.62
N ARG A 14 -22.36 -21.45 0.81
CA ARG A 14 -23.46 -22.22 0.20
C ARG A 14 -23.58 -22.06 -1.33
N GLY A 15 -22.44 -21.98 -2.02
CA GLY A 15 -22.39 -21.82 -3.48
C GLY A 15 -22.62 -20.39 -3.97
N GLU A 16 -22.88 -19.43 -3.08
CA GLU A 16 -22.90 -18.01 -3.42
C GLU A 16 -21.53 -17.39 -3.17
N GLU A 17 -21.01 -16.68 -4.18
CA GLU A 17 -19.82 -15.85 -4.07
C GLU A 17 -20.22 -14.39 -3.84
N ARG A 18 -19.62 -13.75 -2.83
CA ARG A 18 -19.83 -12.33 -2.53
C ARG A 18 -18.48 -11.63 -2.34
N ILE A 19 -18.25 -10.57 -3.10
CA ILE A 19 -17.07 -9.72 -2.94
C ILE A 19 -17.18 -8.93 -1.63
N VAL A 20 -16.06 -8.83 -0.90
CA VAL A 20 -15.97 -8.14 0.39
C VAL A 20 -15.06 -6.94 0.22
N PRO A 21 -15.60 -5.74 -0.01
CA PRO A 21 -14.81 -4.51 -0.03
C PRO A 21 -14.79 -3.81 1.33
N ILE A 22 -13.80 -2.93 1.52
CA ILE A 22 -13.72 -1.96 2.61
C ILE A 22 -13.81 -0.53 2.06
N LEU A 23 -14.67 0.29 2.66
CA LEU A 23 -14.86 1.68 2.27
C LEU A 23 -13.62 2.52 2.62
N LYS A 24 -13.38 3.58 1.84
CA LYS A 24 -12.31 4.54 2.12
C LYS A 24 -12.47 5.16 3.52
N ASP A 25 -13.70 5.50 3.88
CA ASP A 25 -14.07 6.07 5.17
C ASP A 25 -13.80 5.12 6.35
N ASP A 26 -13.95 3.81 6.13
CA ASP A 26 -13.65 2.80 7.13
C ASP A 26 -12.15 2.64 7.31
N ARG A 27 -11.37 2.67 6.21
CA ARG A 27 -9.91 2.63 6.25
C ARG A 27 -9.29 3.85 6.94
N ARG A 28 -9.94 5.02 6.89
CA ARG A 28 -9.48 6.24 7.60
C ARG A 28 -9.48 6.09 9.11
N ARG A 29 -10.21 5.11 9.66
CA ARG A 29 -10.23 4.81 11.12
C ARG A 29 -9.09 3.89 11.55
N HIS A 30 -8.14 3.61 10.65
CA HIS A 30 -7.04 2.67 10.81
C HIS A 30 -7.51 1.22 10.96
N PHE A 31 -6.63 0.27 10.67
CA PHE A 31 -6.91 -1.16 10.84
C PHE A 31 -5.62 -1.90 11.19
N TYR A 32 -5.79 -3.11 11.71
CA TYR A 32 -4.68 -3.98 12.11
C TYR A 32 -4.84 -5.37 11.47
N ILE A 33 -3.78 -5.87 10.85
CA ILE A 33 -3.75 -7.19 10.21
C ILE A 33 -2.92 -8.13 11.08
N VAL A 34 -3.54 -9.24 11.52
CA VAL A 34 -2.91 -10.23 12.41
C VAL A 34 -2.96 -11.61 11.77
N GLY A 35 -1.91 -12.38 11.98
CA GLY A 35 -1.78 -13.76 11.50
C GLY A 35 -0.35 -14.24 11.59
N GLN A 36 -0.13 -15.56 11.58
CA GLN A 36 1.21 -16.15 11.58
C GLN A 36 1.94 -15.88 10.26
N THR A 37 3.24 -16.15 10.21
CA THR A 37 4.00 -16.11 8.95
C THR A 37 3.37 -17.05 7.92
N GLY A 38 3.32 -16.64 6.66
CA GLY A 38 2.73 -17.43 5.58
C GLY A 38 1.20 -17.35 5.45
N THR A 39 0.48 -16.64 6.34
CA THR A 39 -0.99 -16.51 6.25
C THR A 39 -1.47 -15.47 5.24
N GLY A 40 -0.59 -14.92 4.40
CA GLY A 40 -0.97 -13.98 3.34
C GLY A 40 -1.11 -12.51 3.74
N LYS A 41 -0.63 -12.10 4.93
CA LYS A 41 -0.69 -10.69 5.38
C LYS A 41 -0.04 -9.71 4.40
N SER A 42 1.20 -9.99 3.99
CA SER A 42 1.93 -9.15 3.04
C SER A 42 1.25 -9.12 1.67
N VAL A 43 0.66 -10.25 1.25
CA VAL A 43 -0.09 -10.34 -0.01
C VAL A 43 -1.36 -9.47 0.05
N LEU A 44 -2.12 -9.54 1.16
CA LEU A 44 -3.28 -8.68 1.36
C LEU A 44 -2.89 -7.20 1.31
N LEU A 45 -1.83 -6.80 2.01
CA LEU A 45 -1.37 -5.41 2.03
C LEU A 45 -0.89 -4.94 0.64
N GLN A 46 -0.13 -5.78 -0.09
CA GLN A 46 0.30 -5.51 -1.46
C GLN A 46 -0.88 -5.31 -2.40
N GLU A 47 -1.89 -6.18 -2.31
CA GLU A 47 -3.08 -6.11 -3.16
C GLU A 47 -3.93 -4.86 -2.87
N MET A 48 -4.03 -4.46 -1.60
CA MET A 48 -4.67 -3.19 -1.24
C MET A 48 -3.91 -1.98 -1.81
N ILE A 49 -2.59 -1.98 -1.69
CA ILE A 49 -1.71 -0.91 -2.23
C ILE A 49 -1.82 -0.83 -3.75
N ARG A 50 -1.79 -1.97 -4.46
CA ARG A 50 -1.97 -2.04 -5.92
C ARG A 50 -3.28 -1.39 -6.34
N GLN A 51 -4.39 -1.75 -5.68
CA GLN A 51 -5.70 -1.17 -5.97
C GLN A 51 -5.77 0.34 -5.69
N ASP A 52 -5.07 0.84 -4.67
CA ASP A 52 -4.99 2.28 -4.38
C ASP A 52 -4.20 3.01 -5.49
N ILE A 53 -3.03 2.48 -5.87
CA ILE A 53 -2.18 3.04 -6.93
C ILE A 53 -2.93 3.12 -8.26
N GLU A 54 -3.66 2.06 -8.63
CA GLU A 54 -4.48 2.00 -9.86
C GLU A 54 -5.61 3.01 -9.87
N LYS A 55 -6.16 3.35 -8.70
CA LYS A 55 -7.19 4.39 -8.55
C LYS A 55 -6.60 5.80 -8.50
N GLY A 56 -5.28 5.95 -8.64
CA GLY A 56 -4.60 7.24 -8.58
C GLY A 56 -4.38 7.76 -7.16
N GLU A 57 -4.60 6.94 -6.13
CA GLU A 57 -4.36 7.34 -4.75
C GLU A 57 -2.86 7.33 -4.42
N GLY A 58 -2.46 8.15 -3.45
CA GLY A 58 -1.10 8.16 -2.90
C GLY A 58 -0.94 7.10 -1.81
N VAL A 59 0.26 6.50 -1.71
CA VAL A 59 0.58 5.47 -0.71
C VAL A 59 1.93 5.79 -0.08
N ALA A 60 2.04 5.62 1.23
CA ALA A 60 3.30 5.58 1.94
C ALA A 60 3.48 4.18 2.54
N LEU A 61 4.61 3.53 2.22
CA LEU A 61 4.97 2.23 2.76
C LEU A 61 6.27 2.36 3.53
N ILE A 62 6.29 1.79 4.73
CA ILE A 62 7.50 1.59 5.52
C ILE A 62 7.72 0.08 5.59
N ASP A 63 8.83 -0.37 5.01
CA ASP A 63 9.20 -1.78 4.92
C ASP A 63 10.63 -1.98 5.46
N PRO A 64 10.80 -2.53 6.67
CA PRO A 64 12.13 -2.79 7.24
C PRO A 64 12.97 -3.81 6.46
N HIS A 65 12.35 -4.64 5.62
CA HIS A 65 13.02 -5.71 4.89
C HIS A 65 13.27 -5.37 3.42
N GLY A 66 12.53 -4.41 2.87
CA GLY A 66 12.65 -3.88 1.50
C GLY A 66 11.99 -4.74 0.41
N ASP A 67 11.71 -6.02 0.68
CA ASP A 67 11.19 -6.96 -0.31
C ASP A 67 9.78 -6.60 -0.80
N MET A 68 8.97 -5.96 0.04
CA MET A 68 7.64 -5.50 -0.33
C MET A 68 7.69 -4.17 -1.07
N ALA A 69 8.60 -3.27 -0.68
CA ALA A 69 8.83 -2.02 -1.39
C ALA A 69 9.24 -2.27 -2.85
N GLU A 70 10.20 -3.16 -3.09
CA GLU A 70 10.65 -3.52 -4.45
C GLU A 70 9.53 -4.10 -5.31
N LYS A 71 8.69 -4.98 -4.74
CA LYS A 71 7.52 -5.53 -5.44
C LYS A 71 6.55 -4.44 -5.87
N ILE A 72 6.29 -3.45 -5.00
CA ILE A 72 5.38 -2.34 -5.29
C ILE A 72 5.94 -1.41 -6.34
N LEU A 73 7.25 -1.17 -6.38
CA LEU A 73 7.88 -0.39 -7.47
C LEU A 73 7.54 -0.98 -8.83
N GLY A 74 7.54 -2.31 -8.95
CA GLY A 74 7.15 -3.01 -10.17
C GLY A 74 5.66 -2.92 -10.54
N LEU A 75 4.81 -2.44 -9.62
CA LEU A 75 3.37 -2.25 -9.83
C LEU A 75 2.99 -0.79 -10.16
N ILE A 76 3.95 0.14 -10.10
CA ILE A 76 3.68 1.55 -10.42
C ILE A 76 3.42 1.70 -11.92
N PRO A 77 2.26 2.28 -12.34
CA PRO A 77 2.01 2.59 -13.75
C PRO A 77 3.10 3.53 -14.31
N PRO A 78 3.59 3.33 -15.55
CA PRO A 78 4.66 4.15 -16.11
C PRO A 78 4.40 5.66 -16.07
N GLY A 79 3.13 6.07 -16.23
CA GLY A 79 2.73 7.49 -16.15
C GLY A 79 2.83 8.13 -14.76
N ARG A 80 3.13 7.34 -13.72
CA ARG A 80 3.33 7.79 -12.33
C ARG A 80 4.75 7.55 -11.83
N ALA A 81 5.68 7.13 -12.70
CA ALA A 81 7.05 6.81 -12.28
C ALA A 81 7.75 8.02 -11.64
N GLU A 82 7.49 9.23 -12.13
CA GLU A 82 8.05 10.49 -11.59
C GLU A 82 7.45 10.89 -10.24
N ASP A 83 6.33 10.29 -9.81
CA ASP A 83 5.71 10.52 -8.50
C ASP A 83 6.39 9.69 -7.38
N VAL A 84 7.30 8.78 -7.74
CA VAL A 84 7.84 7.77 -6.83
C VAL A 84 9.04 8.30 -6.07
N ILE A 85 8.95 8.26 -4.74
CA ILE A 85 10.09 8.46 -3.84
C ILE A 85 10.44 7.11 -3.23
N TYR A 86 11.60 6.56 -3.62
CA TYR A 86 12.14 5.34 -3.03
C TYR A 86 13.30 5.69 -2.10
N PHE A 87 13.03 5.69 -0.79
CA PHE A 87 14.02 6.02 0.25
C PHE A 87 14.56 4.74 0.90
N ASN A 88 15.81 4.41 0.60
CA ASN A 88 16.54 3.32 1.26
C ASN A 88 17.82 3.88 1.91
N PRO A 89 17.89 3.99 3.25
CA PRO A 89 19.06 4.55 3.93
C PRO A 89 20.30 3.65 3.85
N ALA A 90 20.17 2.40 3.40
CA ALA A 90 21.29 1.48 3.16
C ALA A 90 21.80 1.52 1.71
N ASP A 91 21.14 2.25 0.80
CA ASP A 91 21.60 2.43 -0.58
C ASP A 91 22.62 3.58 -0.65
N PHE A 92 23.89 3.21 -0.68
CA PHE A 92 25.01 4.16 -0.80
C PHE A 92 25.28 4.60 -2.24
N GLU A 93 24.73 3.92 -3.25
CA GLU A 93 24.89 4.30 -4.66
C GLU A 93 23.91 5.41 -5.04
N ARG A 94 22.72 5.42 -4.43
CA ARG A 94 21.67 6.43 -4.63
C ARG A 94 21.16 7.00 -3.31
N PRO A 95 22.01 7.71 -2.55
CA PRO A 95 21.61 8.27 -1.27
C PRO A 95 20.58 9.39 -1.48
N LEU A 96 19.53 9.38 -0.67
CA LEU A 96 18.55 10.45 -0.57
C LEU A 96 18.76 11.20 0.75
N GLY A 97 18.90 12.53 0.67
CA GLY A 97 18.98 13.37 1.85
C GLY A 97 17.59 13.58 2.45
N LEU A 98 17.47 13.39 3.76
CA LEU A 98 16.28 13.76 4.52
C LEU A 98 16.70 14.64 5.69
N ASN A 99 16.28 15.91 5.65
CA ASN A 99 16.45 16.81 6.78
C ASN A 99 15.15 16.90 7.57
N MET A 100 15.09 16.25 8.73
CA MET A 100 13.91 16.28 9.60
C MET A 100 13.61 17.67 10.19
N LEU A 101 14.54 18.61 10.10
CA LEU A 101 14.38 19.98 10.58
C LEU A 101 14.03 20.96 9.45
N GLU A 102 14.06 20.51 8.21
CA GLU A 102 13.68 21.34 7.07
C GLU A 102 12.16 21.49 7.03
N TYR A 103 11.70 22.72 6.91
CA TYR A 103 10.29 23.07 6.75
C TYR A 103 10.21 24.29 5.82
N ASP A 104 9.12 24.39 5.05
CA ASP A 104 8.85 25.59 4.27
C ASP A 104 8.13 26.60 5.18
N PRO A 105 8.73 27.75 5.52
CA PRO A 105 8.10 28.73 6.40
C PRO A 105 6.81 29.35 5.83
N LYS A 106 6.45 29.05 4.58
CA LYS A 106 5.18 29.47 3.97
C LYS A 106 4.00 28.54 4.29
N TYR A 107 4.25 27.34 4.82
CA TYR A 107 3.24 26.35 5.23
C TYR A 107 3.38 25.98 6.71
#